data_AF-A0A497SDB9-F1
#
_entry.id   AF-A0A497SDB9-F1
#
_cell.length_a   1.000
_cell.length_b   1.000
_cell.length_c   1.000
_cell.angle_alpha   90.00
_cell.angle_beta   90.00
_cell.angle_gamma   90.00
#
_symmetry.space_group_name_H-M   'P 1'
#
loop_
_entity.id
_entity.type
_entity.pdbx_description
1 polymer ?
#
loop_
_entity_poly.entity_id
_entity_poly.type
_entity_poly.pdbx_seq_one_letter_code
_entity_poly.pdbx_strand_id
1 'polypeptide(L)'
;VESVDDLIERIAERTEGWSGADLKLLVEKSKKRNLLDLIRGRKRKLTQKDFEKILEKQKPSTQAWFAEAIRACKRYGEGELLKEIEEIELKIKI
;
A
#
# COMPACT_ATOMS: atom_id res chain seq x y z
N VAL A 1 5.84 -23.63 9.06
CA VAL A 1 5.57 -22.30 9.65
C VAL A 1 6.08 -21.32 8.62
N GLU A 2 5.20 -20.47 8.07
CA GLU A 2 5.61 -19.46 7.10
C GLU A 2 6.65 -18.53 7.75
N SER A 3 7.73 -18.25 7.03
CA SER A 3 8.82 -17.41 7.53
C SER A 3 8.38 -15.93 7.55
N VAL A 4 9.09 -15.09 8.31
CA VAL A 4 8.86 -13.64 8.26
C VAL A 4 9.21 -13.10 6.87
N ASP A 5 10.23 -13.66 6.22
CA ASP A 5 10.66 -13.26 4.89
C ASP A 5 9.58 -13.57 3.84
N ASP A 6 8.94 -14.75 3.92
CA ASP A 6 7.84 -15.14 3.05
C ASP A 6 6.66 -14.14 3.15
N LEU A 7 6.37 -13.67 4.36
CA LEU A 7 5.33 -12.66 4.59
C LEU A 7 5.73 -11.31 3.97
N ILE A 8 6.99 -10.90 4.11
CA ILE A 8 7.50 -9.64 3.56
C ILE A 8 7.42 -9.67 2.03
N GLU A 9 7.85 -10.75 1.39
CA GLU A 9 7.79 -10.90 -0.07
C GLU A 9 6.35 -10.77 -0.59
N ARG A 10 5.39 -11.49 0.01
CA ARG A 10 3.98 -11.39 -0.39
C ARG A 10 3.36 -10.02 -0.16
N ILE A 11 3.76 -9.32 0.91
CA ILE A 11 3.30 -7.95 1.14
C ILE A 11 3.87 -7.06 0.04
N ALA A 12 5.17 -7.16 -0.23
CA ALA A 12 5.86 -6.35 -1.24
C ALA A 12 5.20 -6.48 -2.62
N GLU A 13 4.90 -7.71 -3.07
CA GLU A 13 4.21 -8.00 -4.33
C GLU A 13 2.83 -7.32 -4.45
N ARG A 14 2.14 -7.11 -3.32
CA ARG A 14 0.78 -6.54 -3.26
C ARG A 14 0.75 -5.05 -2.96
N THR A 15 1.90 -4.46 -2.66
CA THR A 15 2.01 -3.05 -2.28
C THR A 15 2.81 -2.24 -3.29
N GLU A 16 2.84 -2.66 -4.54
CA GLU A 16 3.39 -1.86 -5.63
C GLU A 16 2.68 -0.49 -5.69
N GLY A 17 3.46 0.57 -5.89
CA GLY A 17 2.96 1.94 -5.84
C GLY A 17 2.63 2.48 -4.45
N TRP A 18 2.73 1.70 -3.36
CA TRP A 18 2.50 2.22 -2.01
C TRP A 18 3.68 3.08 -1.53
N SER A 19 3.40 4.16 -0.79
CA SER A 19 4.45 4.93 -0.12
C SER A 19 4.91 4.24 1.17
N GLY A 20 6.06 4.67 1.71
CA GLY A 20 6.51 4.22 3.03
C GLY A 20 5.51 4.53 4.16
N ALA A 21 4.73 5.61 4.03
CA ALA A 21 3.67 5.94 4.97
C ALA A 21 2.49 4.95 4.88
N ASP A 22 2.14 4.51 3.67
CA ASP A 22 1.10 3.49 3.46
C ASP A 22 1.53 2.14 4.07
N LEU A 23 2.80 1.74 3.89
CA LEU A 23 3.36 0.52 4.48
C LEU A 23 3.37 0.57 6.02
N LYS A 24 3.76 1.71 6.60
CA LYS A 24 3.67 1.91 8.05
C LYS A 24 2.23 1.76 8.55
N LEU A 25 1.27 2.39 7.86
CA LEU A 25 -0.14 2.32 8.21
C LEU A 25 -0.69 0.90 8.10
N LEU A 26 -0.26 0.13 7.10
CA LEU A 26 -0.59 -1.29 6.96
C LEU A 26 -0.19 -2.06 8.23
N VAL A 27 1.06 -1.94 8.66
CA VAL A 27 1.57 -2.61 9.86
C VAL A 27 0.80 -2.19 11.12
N GLU A 28 0.55 -0.88 11.29
CA GLU A 28 -0.20 -0.36 12.43
C GLU A 28 -1.63 -0.91 12.48
N LYS A 29 -2.34 -0.94 11.33
CA LYS A 29 -3.69 -1.49 11.23
C LYS A 29 -3.72 -2.99 11.51
N SER A 30 -2.74 -3.75 11.00
CA SER A 30 -2.60 -5.19 11.26
C SER A 30 -2.38 -5.46 12.75
N LYS A 31 -1.48 -4.71 13.41
CA LYS A 31 -1.24 -4.81 14.86
C LYS A 31 -2.50 -4.46 15.67
N LYS A 32 -3.20 -3.39 15.30
CA LYS A 32 -4.45 -2.98 15.98
C LYS A 32 -5.52 -4.06 15.89
N ARG A 33 -5.61 -4.75 14.75
CA ARG A 33 -6.54 -5.87 14.57
C ARG A 33 -6.20 -7.04 15.50
N ASN A 34 -4.93 -7.42 15.62
CA ASN A 34 -4.48 -8.44 16.58
C ASN A 34 -4.75 -8.01 18.04
N LEU A 35 -4.49 -6.74 18.38
CA LEU A 35 -4.76 -6.19 19.71
C LEU A 35 -6.25 -6.26 20.09
N LEU A 36 -7.16 -5.98 19.15
CA LEU A 36 -8.60 -6.10 19.39
C LEU A 36 -9.04 -7.53 19.70
N ASP A 37 -8.38 -8.53 19.11
CA ASP A 37 -8.64 -9.94 19.43
C ASP A 37 -8.11 -10.29 20.83
N LEU A 38 -6.92 -9.77 21.21
CA LEU A 38 -6.37 -9.94 22.55
C LEU A 38 -7.29 -9.35 23.64
N ILE A 39 -7.82 -8.15 23.42
CA ILE A 39 -8.78 -7.49 24.32
C ILE A 39 -10.06 -8.32 24.47
N ARG A 40 -10.47 -9.05 23.42
CA ARG A 40 -11.62 -9.97 23.42
C ARG A 40 -11.31 -11.36 24.00
N GLY A 41 -10.15 -11.53 24.64
CA GLY A 41 -9.71 -12.80 25.24
C GLY A 41 -9.16 -13.83 24.24
N ARG A 42 -9.04 -13.48 22.95
CA ARG A 42 -8.49 -14.38 21.91
C ARG A 42 -6.99 -14.17 21.81
N LYS A 43 -6.23 -14.86 22.67
CA LYS A 43 -4.77 -14.84 22.63
C LYS A 43 -4.25 -15.55 21.38
N ARG A 44 -3.79 -14.77 20.40
CA ARG A 44 -3.13 -15.28 19.19
C ARG A 44 -2.02 -14.36 18.75
N LYS A 45 -1.05 -14.92 18.02
CA LYS A 45 0.00 -14.14 17.33
C LYS A 45 -0.61 -13.34 16.17
N LEU A 46 0.10 -12.29 15.75
CA LEU A 46 -0.15 -11.61 14.49
C LEU A 46 0.02 -12.61 13.34
N THR A 47 -0.89 -12.58 12.36
CA THR A 47 -0.85 -13.52 11.23
C THR A 47 -0.99 -12.78 9.90
N GLN A 48 -0.62 -13.43 8.80
CA GLN A 48 -0.80 -12.92 7.44
C GLN A 48 -2.23 -12.41 7.17
N LYS A 49 -3.24 -13.11 7.70
CA LYS A 49 -4.67 -12.74 7.60
C LYS A 49 -4.98 -11.34 8.16
N ASP A 50 -4.16 -10.83 9.08
CA ASP A 50 -4.35 -9.46 9.58
C ASP A 50 -3.93 -8.42 8.55
N PHE A 51 -2.91 -8.70 7.75
CA PHE A 51 -2.46 -7.85 6.65
C PHE A 51 -3.39 -7.94 5.45
N GLU A 52 -3.80 -9.15 5.05
CA GLU A 52 -4.68 -9.38 3.89
C GLU A 52 -5.96 -8.55 3.96
N LYS A 53 -6.60 -8.49 5.13
CA LYS A 53 -7.84 -7.71 5.32
C LYS A 53 -7.67 -6.21 5.18
N ILE A 54 -6.46 -5.70 5.37
CA ILE A 54 -6.14 -4.29 5.16
C ILE A 54 -5.82 -4.06 3.69
N LEU A 55 -5.01 -4.94 3.08
CA LEU A 55 -4.66 -4.90 1.66
C LEU A 55 -5.90 -4.99 0.74
N GLU A 56 -6.96 -5.70 1.14
CA GLU A 56 -8.23 -5.77 0.40
C GLU A 56 -8.99 -4.43 0.34
N LYS A 57 -8.75 -3.52 1.28
CA LYS A 57 -9.56 -2.30 1.46
C LYS A 57 -8.81 -1.02 1.18
N GLN A 58 -7.50 -1.05 1.27
CA GLN A 58 -6.65 0.12 1.21
C GLN A 58 -6.08 0.26 -0.20
N LYS A 59 -6.30 1.44 -0.80
CA LYS A 59 -5.60 1.85 -2.01
C LYS A 59 -4.31 2.61 -1.65
N PRO A 60 -3.28 2.59 -2.50
CA PRO A 60 -2.09 3.41 -2.32
C PRO A 60 -2.44 4.90 -2.31
N SER A 61 -1.83 5.66 -1.39
CA SER A 61 -2.07 7.10 -1.31
C SER A 61 -1.43 7.87 -2.47
N THR A 62 -0.37 7.32 -3.06
CA THR A 62 0.37 7.85 -4.22
C THR A 62 -0.53 8.08 -5.44
N GLN A 63 -1.61 7.31 -5.62
CA GLN A 63 -2.55 7.48 -6.73
C GLN A 63 -3.08 8.92 -6.82
N ALA A 64 -3.40 9.54 -5.68
CA ALA A 64 -3.88 10.92 -5.65
C ALA A 64 -2.79 11.93 -6.08
N TRP A 65 -1.52 11.63 -5.77
CA TRP A 65 -0.37 12.44 -6.14
C TRP A 65 -0.09 12.36 -7.64
N PHE A 66 -0.11 11.16 -8.23
CA PHE A 66 0.02 10.98 -9.68
C PHE A 66 -1.10 11.70 -10.43
N ALA A 67 -2.35 11.55 -9.98
CA ALA A 67 -3.48 12.24 -10.58
C ALA A 67 -3.33 13.77 -10.55
N GLU A 68 -2.79 14.34 -9.46
CA GLU A 68 -2.51 15.77 -9.38
C GLU A 68 -1.35 16.19 -10.29
N ALA A 69 -0.27 15.41 -10.31
CA ALA A 69 0.86 15.69 -11.19
C ALA A 69 0.46 15.68 -12.67
N ILE A 70 -0.37 14.72 -13.09
CA ILE A 70 -0.95 14.66 -14.44
C ILE A 70 -1.81 15.91 -14.73
N ARG A 71 -2.67 16.31 -13.78
CA ARG A 71 -3.49 17.53 -13.92
C ARG A 71 -2.62 18.78 -14.06
N ALA A 72 -1.55 18.89 -13.28
CA ALA A 72 -0.62 20.00 -13.32
C ALA A 72 0.11 20.05 -14.68
N CYS A 73 0.64 18.92 -15.16
CA CYS A 73 1.32 18.86 -16.45
C CYS A 73 0.40 19.27 -17.60
N LYS A 74 -0.84 18.76 -17.61
CA LYS A 74 -1.87 19.15 -18.59
C LYS A 74 -2.20 20.64 -18.53
N ARG A 75 -2.25 21.23 -17.34
CA ARG A 75 -2.54 22.66 -17.14
C ARG A 75 -1.43 23.56 -17.66
N TYR A 76 -0.18 23.20 -17.41
CA TYR A 76 0.97 24.04 -17.75
C TYR A 76 1.64 23.70 -19.09
N GLY A 77 1.15 22.67 -19.79
CA GLY A 77 1.67 22.28 -21.10
C GLY A 77 2.97 21.46 -21.05
N GLU A 78 3.24 20.80 -19.92
CA GLU A 78 4.47 20.02 -19.68
C GLU A 78 4.34 18.60 -20.29
N GLY A 79 4.35 18.53 -21.63
CA GLY A 79 4.06 17.30 -22.38
C GLY A 79 5.10 16.18 -22.23
N GLU A 80 6.38 16.50 -22.06
CA GLU A 80 7.43 15.50 -21.84
C GLU A 80 7.31 14.88 -20.44
N LEU A 81 7.19 15.72 -19.41
CA LEU A 81 6.98 15.26 -18.04
C LEU A 81 5.69 14.46 -17.88
N LEU A 82 4.62 14.85 -18.59
CA LEU A 82 3.38 14.07 -18.61
C LEU A 82 3.61 12.62 -19.06
N LYS A 83 4.38 12.42 -20.14
CA LYS A 83 4.70 11.07 -20.65
C LYS A 83 5.50 10.27 -19.62
N GLU A 84 6.49 10.90 -18.99
CA GLU A 84 7.29 10.24 -17.95
C GLU A 84 6.43 9.79 -16.77
N ILE A 85 5.49 10.64 -16.31
CA ILE A 85 4.58 10.32 -15.22
C ILE A 85 3.63 9.19 -15.60
N GLU A 86 3.04 9.23 -16.80
CA GLU A 86 2.14 8.18 -17.31
C GLU A 86 2.88 6.84 -17.47
N GLU A 87 4.13 6.84 -17.91
CA GLU A 87 4.98 5.64 -17.96
C GLU A 87 5.26 5.05 -16.58
N ILE A 88 5.50 5.91 -15.58
CA ILE A 88 5.70 5.47 -14.21
C ILE A 88 4.40 4.85 -13.68
N GLU A 89 3.26 5.55 -13.78
CA GLU A 89 1.94 5.08 -13.31
C GLU A 89 1.58 3.70 -13.87
N LEU A 90 1.84 3.48 -15.17
CA LEU A 90 1.66 2.18 -15.84
C LEU A 90 2.54 1.06 -15.24
N LYS A 91 3.81 1.35 -14.91
CA LYS A 91 4.73 0.36 -14.33
C LYS A 91 4.31 -0.07 -12.93
N ILE A 92 3.85 0.88 -12.12
CA ILE A 92 3.47 0.65 -10.73
C ILE A 92 1.98 0.27 -10.55
N LYS A 93 1.24 0.10 -11.67
CA LYS A 93 -0.15 -0.38 -11.72
C LYS A 93 -1.14 0.40 -10.84
N ILE A 94 -1.03 1.73 -10.78
CA ILE A 94 -2.00 2.58 -10.04
C ILE A 94 -3.01 3.27 -10.95
#